data_AF-A0A1I6W2N5-F1
#
_entry.id   AF-A0A1I6W2N5-F1
#
_cell.length_a   1.000
_cell.length_b   1.000
_cell.length_c   1.000
_cell.angle_alpha   90.00
_cell.angle_beta   90.00
_cell.angle_gamma   90.00
#
_symmetry.space_group_name_H-M   'P 1'
#
loop_
_entity.id
_entity.type
_entity.pdbx_description
1 polymer ?
#
loop_
_entity_poly.entity_id
_entity_poly.type
_entity_poly.pdbx_seq_one_letter_code
_entity_poly.pdbx_strand_id
1 'polypeptide(L)'
;MFQLSLFVECQNENEALKILHELLQKIDTIIISHDVSSNEPYWKCDGWFTIVCNIETSISIIDIEKAEKILEKVSNKWLWNKGKISASSTINNEGTVFFNDKVRFFTCWFEDLE
;
A
#
# COMPACT_ATOMS: atom_id res chain seq x y z
N MET A 1 -11.41 -4.80 -6.81
CA MET A 1 -10.06 -5.21 -6.36
C MET A 1 -9.05 -4.07 -6.50
N PHE A 2 -8.00 -4.06 -5.66
CA PHE A 2 -6.78 -3.31 -5.92
C PHE A 2 -5.56 -4.09 -5.43
N GLN A 3 -4.39 -3.80 -6.00
CA GLN A 3 -3.12 -4.37 -5.58
C GLN A 3 -2.27 -3.30 -4.89
N LEU A 4 -1.71 -3.65 -3.74
CA LEU A 4 -0.71 -2.83 -3.07
C LEU A 4 0.68 -3.43 -3.21
N SER A 5 1.68 -2.56 -3.30
CA SER A 5 3.08 -2.92 -3.12
C SER A 5 3.67 -2.03 -2.04
N LEU A 6 4.13 -2.65 -0.97
CA LEU A 6 4.65 -2.03 0.23
C LEU A 6 6.14 -2.30 0.32
N PHE A 7 6.93 -1.24 0.48
CA PHE A 7 8.37 -1.31 0.64
C PHE A 7 8.74 -0.81 2.02
N VAL A 8 9.29 -1.69 2.84
CA VAL A 8 9.54 -1.46 4.26
C VAL A 8 10.98 -1.76 4.61
N GLU A 9 11.56 -0.94 5.49
CA GLU A 9 12.87 -1.20 6.09
C GLU A 9 12.69 -2.04 7.36
N CYS A 10 13.11 -3.31 7.30
CA CYS A 10 12.94 -4.27 8.37
C CYS A 10 13.97 -5.39 8.33
N GLN A 11 14.12 -6.12 9.43
CA GLN A 11 15.18 -7.12 9.57
C GLN A 11 14.84 -8.46 8.91
N ASN A 12 13.56 -8.78 8.76
CA ASN A 12 13.12 -10.07 8.24
C ASN A 12 11.68 -10.04 7.70
N GLU A 13 11.33 -11.12 7.02
CA GLU A 13 10.03 -11.36 6.41
C GLU A 13 8.85 -11.25 7.39
N ASN A 14 8.99 -11.76 8.60
CA ASN A 14 7.92 -11.75 9.61
C ASN A 14 7.59 -10.33 10.07
N GLU A 15 8.60 -9.48 10.19
CA GLU A 15 8.42 -8.06 10.50
C GLU A 15 7.73 -7.32 9.36
N ALA A 16 8.08 -7.64 8.11
CA ALA A 16 7.43 -7.11 6.92
C ALA A 16 5.92 -7.44 6.93
N LEU A 17 5.54 -8.69 7.22
CA LEU A 17 4.14 -9.11 7.32
C LEU A 17 3.39 -8.45 8.47
N LYS A 18 4.04 -8.20 9.61
CA LYS A 18 3.42 -7.45 10.70
C LYS A 18 3.02 -6.05 10.27
N ILE A 19 3.90 -5.36 9.53
CA ILE A 19 3.61 -4.02 8.99
C ILE A 19 2.47 -4.07 7.96
N LEU A 20 2.43 -5.11 7.10
CA LEU A 20 1.27 -5.33 6.22
C LEU A 20 -0.02 -5.52 7.01
N HIS A 21 -0.02 -6.34 8.06
CA HIS A 21 -1.22 -6.57 8.88
C HIS A 21 -1.70 -5.29 9.57
N GLU A 22 -0.78 -4.46 10.07
CA GLU A 22 -1.11 -3.14 10.62
C GLU A 22 -1.78 -2.24 9.56
N LEU A 23 -1.30 -2.27 8.32
CA LEU A 23 -1.94 -1.56 7.21
C LEU A 23 -3.35 -2.09 6.97
N LEU A 24 -3.51 -3.40 6.84
CA LEU A 24 -4.80 -4.01 6.55
C LEU A 24 -5.82 -3.66 7.63
N GLN A 25 -5.41 -3.63 8.91
CA GLN A 25 -6.26 -3.16 10.02
C GLN A 25 -6.70 -1.69 9.88
N LYS A 26 -5.89 -0.81 9.27
CA LYS A 26 -6.29 0.60 9.01
C LYS A 26 -7.39 0.68 7.96
N ILE A 27 -7.36 -0.20 6.97
CA ILE A 27 -8.28 -0.18 5.82
C ILE A 27 -9.36 -1.29 5.89
N ASP A 28 -9.42 -2.05 6.98
CA ASP A 28 -10.23 -3.26 7.19
C ASP A 28 -11.71 -3.11 6.86
N THR A 29 -12.28 -1.93 7.12
CA THR A 29 -13.70 -1.62 6.90
C THR A 29 -14.23 -1.90 5.49
N ILE A 30 -13.35 -2.03 4.50
CA ILE A 30 -13.72 -2.26 3.10
C ILE A 30 -13.17 -3.58 2.55
N ILE A 31 -12.39 -4.35 3.30
CA ILE A 31 -11.74 -5.56 2.82
C ILE A 31 -12.70 -6.75 2.98
N ILE A 32 -12.90 -7.53 1.91
CA ILE A 32 -13.55 -8.85 1.98
C ILE A 32 -12.49 -9.92 2.23
N SER A 33 -11.41 -9.88 1.46
CA SER A 33 -10.30 -10.81 1.53
C SER A 33 -9.04 -10.16 1.01
N HIS A 34 -7.90 -10.76 1.33
CA HIS A 34 -6.61 -10.35 0.80
C HIS A 34 -5.73 -11.58 0.57
N ASP A 35 -4.82 -11.47 -0.38
CA ASP A 35 -3.84 -12.50 -0.74
C ASP A 35 -2.46 -11.87 -0.87
N VAL A 36 -1.46 -12.44 -0.20
CA VAL A 36 -0.07 -11.96 -0.28
C VAL A 36 0.62 -12.70 -1.41
N SER A 37 0.78 -12.01 -2.55
CA SER A 37 1.36 -12.61 -3.75
C SER A 37 2.90 -12.69 -3.70
N SER A 38 3.55 -11.79 -2.96
CA SER A 38 5.00 -11.83 -2.72
C SER A 38 5.36 -11.16 -1.40
N ASN A 39 6.42 -11.67 -0.76
CA ASN A 39 7.07 -11.04 0.38
C ASN A 39 8.55 -11.44 0.39
N GLU A 40 9.41 -10.56 -0.11
CA GLU A 40 10.80 -10.89 -0.39
C GLU A 40 11.74 -9.70 -0.14
N PRO A 41 13.05 -9.95 0.07
CA PRO A 41 14.03 -8.88 0.18
C PRO A 41 14.02 -7.98 -1.07
N TYR A 42 14.09 -6.67 -0.85
CA TYR A 42 14.10 -5.72 -1.95
C TYR A 42 15.49 -5.64 -2.59
N TRP A 43 15.59 -6.05 -3.85
CA TRP A 43 16.85 -6.19 -4.57
C TRP A 43 17.71 -4.92 -4.68
N LYS A 44 17.13 -3.72 -4.52
CA LYS A 44 17.89 -2.46 -4.64
C LYS A 44 18.48 -1.95 -3.33
N CYS A 45 17.88 -2.30 -2.19
CA CYS A 45 18.24 -1.70 -0.90
C CYS A 45 18.31 -2.80 0.15
N ASP A 46 19.52 -3.04 0.66
CA ASP A 46 19.73 -4.00 1.75
C ASP A 46 18.93 -3.60 3.00
N GLY A 47 18.36 -4.59 3.67
CA GLY A 47 17.51 -4.38 4.85
C GLY A 47 16.10 -3.88 4.52
N TRP A 48 15.71 -3.87 3.24
CA TRP A 48 14.33 -3.59 2.83
C TRP A 48 13.63 -4.87 2.35
N PHE A 49 12.33 -4.91 2.53
CA PHE A 49 11.45 -5.96 2.00
C PHE A 49 10.37 -5.33 1.12
N THR A 50 9.99 -6.06 0.08
CA THR A 50 8.85 -5.73 -0.78
C THR A 50 7.76 -6.74 -0.54
N ILE A 51 6.56 -6.25 -0.24
CA ILE A 51 5.37 -7.06 -0.06
C ILE A 51 4.37 -6.65 -1.12
N VAL A 52 3.84 -7.61 -1.87
CA VAL A 52 2.76 -7.39 -2.84
C VAL A 52 1.53 -8.12 -2.33
N CYS A 53 0.41 -7.40 -2.23
CA CYS A 53 -0.83 -7.95 -1.71
C CYS A 53 -2.02 -7.51 -2.57
N ASN A 54 -2.82 -8.48 -2.99
CA ASN A 54 -4.08 -8.27 -3.70
C ASN A 54 -5.18 -8.13 -2.66
N ILE A 55 -6.01 -7.09 -2.76
CA ILE A 55 -7.10 -6.81 -1.84
C ILE A 55 -8.42 -6.83 -2.61
N GLU A 56 -9.30 -7.73 -2.19
CA GLU A 56 -10.69 -7.71 -2.61
C GLU A 56 -11.51 -6.82 -1.69
N THR A 57 -12.32 -5.95 -2.28
CA THR A 57 -13.08 -4.95 -1.54
C THR A 57 -14.57 -5.22 -1.60
N SER A 58 -15.30 -4.87 -0.55
CA SER A 58 -16.78 -4.91 -0.53
C SER A 58 -17.44 -3.88 -1.45
N ILE A 59 -16.64 -2.94 -1.96
CA ILE A 59 -17.05 -1.92 -2.90
C ILE A 59 -16.87 -2.49 -4.32
N SER A 60 -17.96 -2.52 -5.09
CA SER A 60 -17.94 -3.03 -6.47
C SER A 60 -17.18 -2.12 -7.44
N ILE A 61 -17.23 -0.80 -7.25
CA ILE A 61 -16.55 0.20 -8.09
C ILE A 61 -15.83 1.21 -7.19
N ILE A 62 -14.50 1.25 -7.32
CA ILE A 62 -13.64 2.21 -6.65
C ILE A 62 -13.44 3.38 -7.60
N ASP A 63 -14.07 4.51 -7.28
CA ASP A 63 -13.79 5.79 -7.93
C ASP A 63 -12.60 6.49 -7.24
N ILE A 64 -12.13 7.59 -7.83
CA ILE A 64 -11.01 8.37 -7.30
C ILE A 64 -11.25 8.84 -5.85
N GLU A 65 -12.46 9.26 -5.50
CA GLU A 65 -12.76 9.79 -4.16
C GLU A 65 -12.71 8.70 -3.09
N LYS A 66 -13.24 7.51 -3.41
CA LYS A 66 -13.15 6.33 -2.53
C LYS A 66 -11.70 5.87 -2.41
N ALA A 67 -10.97 5.85 -3.51
CA ALA A 67 -9.56 5.49 -3.49
C ALA A 67 -8.77 6.45 -2.58
N GLU A 68 -8.96 7.77 -2.72
CA GLU A 68 -8.33 8.76 -1.85
C GLU A 68 -8.68 8.54 -0.37
N LYS A 69 -9.95 8.28 -0.02
CA LYS A 69 -10.36 7.97 1.36
C LYS A 69 -9.69 6.73 1.94
N ILE A 70 -9.39 5.72 1.12
CA ILE A 70 -8.65 4.52 1.54
C ILE A 70 -7.18 4.89 1.78
N LEU A 71 -6.59 5.57 0.81
CA LEU A 71 -5.18 5.94 0.77
C LEU A 71 -4.80 6.94 1.89
N GLU A 72 -5.69 7.85 2.26
CA GLU A 72 -5.53 8.80 3.38
C GLU A 72 -5.29 8.11 4.72
N LYS A 73 -5.79 6.89 4.91
CA LYS A 73 -5.55 6.11 6.13
C LYS A 73 -4.13 5.54 6.22
N VAL A 74 -3.44 5.47 5.07
CA VAL A 74 -2.12 4.84 4.92
C VAL A 74 -1.02 5.90 4.83
N SER A 75 -1.26 6.98 4.08
CA SER A 75 -0.34 8.11 3.97
C SER A 75 -1.09 9.41 3.74
N ASN A 76 -0.51 10.52 4.21
CA ASN A 76 -1.07 11.87 4.02
C ASN A 76 -0.78 12.47 2.63
N LYS A 77 0.08 11.86 1.81
CA LYS A 77 0.49 12.40 0.50
C LYS A 77 0.52 11.28 -0.53
N TRP A 78 -0.12 11.55 -1.67
CA TRP A 78 -0.20 10.62 -2.79
C TRP A 78 0.06 11.32 -4.11
N LEU A 79 0.86 10.66 -4.94
CA LEU A 79 1.12 11.05 -6.32
C LEU A 79 0.37 10.06 -7.23
N TRP A 80 -0.68 10.56 -7.85
CA TRP A 80 -1.44 9.84 -8.85
C TRP A 80 -0.72 9.84 -10.19
N ASN A 81 -0.76 8.71 -10.88
CA ASN A 81 -0.28 8.65 -12.26
C ASN A 81 -1.22 9.42 -13.21
N LYS A 82 -0.77 9.74 -14.43
CA LYS A 82 -1.55 10.55 -15.38
C LYS A 82 -2.89 9.93 -15.81
N GLY A 83 -3.04 8.61 -15.72
CA GLY A 83 -4.29 7.90 -15.99
C GLY A 83 -5.13 7.66 -14.74
N LYS A 84 -4.68 8.14 -13.58
CA LYS A 84 -5.22 7.89 -12.23
C LYS A 84 -5.40 6.43 -11.82
N ILE A 85 -5.03 5.44 -12.63
CA ILE A 85 -5.15 4.01 -12.28
C ILE A 85 -4.18 3.54 -11.17
N SER A 86 -3.17 4.35 -10.83
CA SER A 86 -2.28 4.04 -9.71
C SER A 86 -1.87 5.29 -8.94
N ALA A 87 -1.63 5.08 -7.64
CA ALA A 87 -1.14 6.08 -6.71
C ALA A 87 0.16 5.58 -6.07
N SER A 88 1.06 6.50 -5.77
CA SER A 88 2.30 6.20 -5.07
C SER A 88 2.59 7.21 -3.98
N SER A 89 3.26 6.78 -2.92
CA SER A 89 3.73 7.64 -1.84
C SER A 89 5.13 7.23 -1.43
N THR A 90 5.98 8.20 -1.11
CA THR A 90 7.38 7.98 -0.70
C THR A 90 7.75 8.89 0.46
N ILE A 91 8.55 8.35 1.39
CA ILE A 91 9.08 9.10 2.54
C ILE A 91 10.03 10.22 2.10
N ASN A 92 10.59 10.13 0.90
CA ASN A 92 11.51 11.13 0.35
C ASN A 92 10.81 12.44 -0.07
N ASN A 93 9.47 12.43 -0.19
CA ASN A 93 8.71 13.64 -0.42
C ASN A 93 8.55 14.39 0.90
N GLU A 94 8.94 15.66 0.92
CA GLU A 94 8.93 16.48 2.13
C GLU A 94 7.55 16.47 2.79
N GLY A 95 7.49 16.17 4.09
CA GLY A 95 6.25 16.14 4.87
C GLY A 95 5.34 14.95 4.61
N THR A 96 5.78 13.91 3.87
CA THR A 96 5.07 12.63 3.82
C THR A 96 5.15 11.94 5.17
N VAL A 97 4.01 11.43 5.63
CA VAL A 97 3.85 10.63 6.83
C VAL A 97 3.09 9.37 6.44
N PHE A 98 3.60 8.22 6.87
CA PHE A 98 2.92 6.93 6.75
C PHE A 98 2.33 6.52 8.09
N PHE A 99 1.42 5.55 8.06
CA PHE A 99 0.88 4.91 9.25
C PHE A 99 1.94 4.21 10.11
N ASN A 100 3.09 3.84 9.53
CA ASN A 100 4.20 3.16 10.18
C ASN A 100 5.54 3.75 9.70
N ASP A 101 6.49 3.95 10.62
CA ASP A 101 7.77 4.64 10.40
C ASP A 101 8.80 3.82 9.62
N LYS A 102 8.56 2.52 9.41
CA LYS A 102 9.38 1.63 8.58
C LYS A 102 8.98 1.63 7.12
N VAL A 103 7.82 2.20 6.79
CA VAL A 103 7.39 2.34 5.39
C VAL A 103 8.26 3.38 4.70
N ARG A 104 8.81 3.01 3.55
CA ARG A 104 9.69 3.85 2.75
C ARG A 104 9.03 4.27 1.45
N PHE A 105 8.33 3.32 0.83
CA PHE A 105 7.63 3.52 -0.42
C PHE A 105 6.38 2.66 -0.47
N PHE A 106 5.35 3.18 -1.13
CA PHE A 106 4.06 2.52 -1.30
C PHE A 106 3.52 2.79 -2.69
N THR A 107 3.03 1.74 -3.34
CA THR A 107 2.25 1.88 -4.57
C THR A 107 0.93 1.14 -4.46
N CYS A 108 -0.11 1.72 -5.03
CA CYS A 108 -1.41 1.10 -5.15
C CYS A 108 -1.84 1.15 -6.61
N TRP A 109 -2.27 0.02 -7.16
CA TRP A 109 -2.87 -0.08 -8.48
C TRP A 109 -4.32 -0.55 -8.35
N PHE A 110 -5.23 0.16 -9.01
CA PHE A 110 -6.65 -0.11 -9.00
C PHE A 110 -7.04 -0.68 -10.37
N GLU A 111 -7.73 -1.82 -10.37
CA GLU A 111 -8.01 -2.59 -11.60
C GLU A 111 -9.01 -1.88 -12.51
N ASP A 112 -10.10 -1.37 -11.94
CA ASP A 112 -11.19 -0.70 -12.66
C ASP A 112 -11.51 0.64 -11.99
N LEU A 113 -10.56 1.57 -12.02
CA LEU A 113 -10.83 2.92 -11.48
C LEU A 113 -11.74 3.69 -12.44
N GLU A 114 -12.95 4.04 -11.99
CA GLU A 114 -13.95 4.83 -12.74
C GLU A 114 -14.05 6.30 -12.27
#